data_AF-A0A2D8C136-F1
#
_entry.id   AF-A0A2D8C136-F1
#
_cell.length_a   1.000
_cell.length_b   1.000
_cell.length_c   1.000
_cell.angle_alpha   90.00
_cell.angle_beta   90.00
_cell.angle_gamma   90.00
#
_symmetry.space_group_name_H-M   'P 1'
#
loop_
_entity.id
_entity.type
_entity.pdbx_description
1 polymer ?
#
loop_
_entity_poly.entity_id
_entity_poly.type
_entity_poly.pdbx_seq_one_letter_code
_entity_poly.pdbx_strand_id
1 'polypeptide(L)'
;MKFKLIEGKLFFRHYAIYALIVAVVQTIVSLGNYRLKFGIDWGFVNDPMTIPIVCFYWVGWMAFCYLVFWRLNPAYREKIKSKHQKKD
;
A
#
# COMPACT_ATOMS: atom_id res chain seq x y z
N MET A 1 -15.10 18.36 -4.96
CA MET A 1 -15.00 17.27 -3.96
C MET A 1 -15.05 15.85 -4.56
N LYS A 2 -15.75 15.59 -5.68
CA LYS A 2 -15.84 14.26 -6.33
C LYS A 2 -14.52 13.72 -6.92
N PHE A 3 -13.53 14.57 -7.24
CA PHE A 3 -12.30 14.17 -7.93
C PHE A 3 -11.25 13.49 -7.03
N LYS A 4 -11.06 13.99 -5.79
CA LYS A 4 -10.23 13.31 -4.76
C LYS A 4 -10.67 11.85 -4.53
N LEU A 5 -11.97 11.60 -4.67
CA LEU A 5 -12.58 10.28 -4.49
C LEU A 5 -12.31 9.33 -5.67
N ILE A 6 -12.19 9.85 -6.90
CA ILE A 6 -11.85 9.07 -8.10
C ILE A 6 -10.36 8.72 -8.12
N GLU A 7 -9.49 9.68 -7.73
CA GLU A 7 -8.04 9.49 -7.56
C GLU A 7 -7.72 8.44 -6.48
N GLY A 8 -8.38 8.53 -5.33
CA GLY A 8 -8.27 7.53 -4.27
C GLY A 8 -8.74 6.15 -4.73
N LYS A 9 -9.87 6.04 -5.43
CA LYS A 9 -10.41 4.75 -5.87
C LYS A 9 -9.48 4.01 -6.84
N LEU A 10 -8.90 4.71 -7.82
CA LEU A 10 -8.02 4.08 -8.82
C LEU A 10 -6.69 3.63 -8.18
N PHE A 11 -6.15 4.45 -7.28
CA PHE A 11 -4.97 4.14 -6.49
C PHE A 11 -5.23 2.95 -5.56
N PHE A 12 -6.31 2.99 -4.77
CA PHE A 12 -6.70 1.87 -3.90
C PHE A 12 -6.91 0.58 -4.69
N ARG A 13 -7.55 0.63 -5.87
CA ARG A 13 -7.84 -0.60 -6.62
C ARG A 13 -6.61 -1.35 -7.12
N HIS A 14 -5.50 -0.64 -7.40
CA HIS A 14 -4.28 -1.27 -7.88
C HIS A 14 -3.22 -1.43 -6.78
N TYR A 15 -3.04 -0.41 -5.94
CA TYR A 15 -1.97 -0.40 -4.94
C TYR A 15 -2.38 -0.99 -3.60
N ALA A 16 -3.68 -1.12 -3.27
CA ALA A 16 -4.07 -1.72 -1.99
C ALA A 16 -3.76 -3.22 -1.94
N ILE A 17 -3.98 -3.95 -3.04
CA ILE A 17 -3.64 -5.38 -3.14
C ILE A 17 -2.13 -5.55 -3.07
N TYR A 18 -1.38 -4.72 -3.80
CA TYR A 18 0.08 -4.74 -3.73
C TYR A 18 0.59 -4.46 -2.31
N ALA A 19 0.10 -3.39 -1.68
CA ALA A 19 0.47 -3.03 -0.31
C ALA A 19 0.10 -4.13 0.69
N LEU A 20 -1.00 -4.84 0.48
CA LEU A 20 -1.43 -5.95 1.33
C LEU A 20 -0.45 -7.13 1.20
N ILE A 21 -0.12 -7.52 -0.03
CA ILE A 21 0.84 -8.62 -0.29
C ILE A 21 2.20 -8.28 0.34
N VAL A 22 2.71 -7.06 0.14
CA VAL A 22 4.00 -6.64 0.70
C VAL A 22 3.94 -6.60 2.23
N ALA A 23 2.84 -6.14 2.83
CA ALA A 23 2.67 -6.15 4.28
C ALA A 23 2.66 -7.57 4.87
N VAL A 24 2.00 -8.52 4.22
CA VAL A 24 2.00 -9.94 4.63
C VAL A 24 3.40 -10.53 4.53
N VAL A 25 4.11 -10.31 3.43
CA VAL A 25 5.49 -10.78 3.24
C VAL A 25 6.42 -10.18 4.30
N GLN A 26 6.33 -8.87 4.53
CA GLN A 26 7.12 -8.20 5.55
C GLN A 26 6.82 -8.74 6.95
N THR A 27 5.56 -9.07 7.25
CA THR A 27 5.19 -9.66 8.54
C THR A 27 5.80 -11.04 8.74
N ILE A 28 5.76 -11.90 7.71
CA ILE A 28 6.38 -13.23 7.71
C ILE A 28 7.88 -13.12 7.97
N VAL A 29 8.56 -12.18 7.31
CA VAL A 29 10.00 -11.95 7.45
C VAL A 29 10.32 -11.35 8.84
N SER A 30 9.56 -10.35 9.29
CA SER A 30 9.86 -9.59 10.52
C SER A 30 9.62 -10.42 11.78
N LEU A 31 8.62 -11.30 11.78
CA LEU A 31 8.35 -12.19 12.91
C LEU A 31 9.30 -13.41 12.97
N GLY A 32 10.27 -13.51 12.05
CA GLY A 32 11.24 -14.60 12.04
C GLY A 32 10.66 -15.96 11.64
N ASN A 33 9.41 -15.99 11.13
CA ASN A 33 8.74 -17.21 10.68
C ASN A 33 9.23 -17.72 9.32
N TYR A 34 10.26 -17.08 8.77
CA TYR A 34 10.98 -17.55 7.62
C TYR A 34 12.23 -18.32 8.07
N ARG A 35 12.12 -19.64 8.21
CA ARG A 35 13.30 -20.49 8.40
C ARG A 35 13.86 -20.79 7.01
N LEU A 36 15.00 -20.17 6.67
CA LEU A 36 15.76 -20.35 5.41
C LEU A 36 15.98 -21.81 4.97
N LYS A 37 15.86 -22.78 5.89
CA LYS A 37 16.00 -24.23 5.62
C LYS A 37 14.70 -25.04 5.63
N PHE A 38 13.58 -24.52 6.14
CA PHE A 38 12.35 -25.30 6.41
C PHE A 38 11.05 -24.67 5.87
N GLY A 39 11.11 -23.50 5.25
CA GLY A 39 9.92 -22.82 4.68
C GLY A 39 9.28 -21.85 5.66
N ILE A 40 8.03 -21.44 5.34
CA ILE A 40 7.23 -20.53 6.16
C ILE A 40 6.59 -21.33 7.29
N ASP A 41 6.94 -20.99 8.53
CA ASP A 41 6.21 -21.47 9.71
C ASP A 41 4.88 -20.74 9.78
N TRP A 42 3.77 -21.45 9.56
CA TRP A 42 2.42 -20.86 9.59
C TRP A 42 1.85 -20.67 11.00
N GLY A 43 2.59 -21.09 12.05
CA GLY A 43 2.16 -20.95 13.44
C GLY A 43 1.86 -19.51 13.85
N PHE A 44 2.50 -18.54 13.20
CA PHE A 44 2.28 -17.11 13.45
C PHE A 44 0.87 -16.62 13.10
N VAL A 45 0.12 -17.33 12.24
CA VAL A 45 -1.27 -16.96 11.94
C VAL A 45 -2.16 -17.10 13.18
N ASN A 46 -1.76 -17.95 14.14
CA ASN A 46 -2.46 -18.12 15.41
C ASN A 46 -2.06 -17.08 16.47
N ASP A 47 -1.04 -16.26 16.22
CA ASP A 47 -0.66 -15.19 17.15
C ASP A 47 -1.65 -14.02 17.01
N PRO A 48 -2.34 -13.61 18.09
CA PRO A 48 -3.26 -12.47 18.06
C PRO A 48 -2.59 -11.14 17.65
N MET A 49 -1.26 -11.02 17.76
CA MET A 49 -0.50 -9.84 17.35
C MET A 49 -0.25 -9.77 15.84
N THR A 50 -0.39 -10.89 15.11
CA THR A 50 -0.13 -10.93 13.67
C THR A 50 -1.06 -10.03 12.89
N ILE A 51 -2.36 -10.03 13.17
CA ILE A 51 -3.33 -9.19 12.45
C ILE A 51 -3.04 -7.68 12.66
N PRO A 52 -2.85 -7.17 13.90
CA PRO A 52 -2.42 -5.80 14.14
C PRO A 52 -1.15 -5.41 13.36
N ILE A 53 -0.15 -6.28 13.34
CA ILE A 53 1.14 -6.03 12.68
C ILE A 53 0.96 -5.95 11.15
N VAL A 54 0.21 -6.89 10.55
CA VAL A 54 -0.11 -6.86 9.12
C VAL A 54 -0.84 -5.56 8.76
N CYS A 55 -1.84 -5.16 9.55
CA CYS A 55 -2.58 -3.93 9.35
C CYS A 55 -1.67 -2.70 9.43
N PHE A 56 -0.75 -2.65 10.40
CA PHE A 56 0.21 -1.56 10.54
C PHE A 56 1.12 -1.45 9.30
N TYR A 57 1.71 -2.56 8.85
CA TYR A 57 2.53 -2.56 7.65
C TYR A 57 1.72 -2.23 6.40
N TRP A 58 0.47 -2.68 6.31
CA TRP A 58 -0.39 -2.40 5.15
C TRP A 58 -0.67 -0.90 5.01
N VAL A 59 -1.01 -0.23 6.12
CA VAL A 59 -1.21 1.23 6.15
C VAL A 59 0.10 1.97 5.83
N GLY A 60 1.23 1.49 6.34
CA GLY A 60 2.56 2.04 6.03
C GLY A 60 2.88 1.99 4.53
N TRP A 61 2.71 0.84 3.89
CA TRP A 61 2.93 0.67 2.45
C TRP A 61 1.94 1.45 1.60
N MET A 62 0.68 1.53 2.02
CA MET A 62 -0.33 2.39 1.40
C MET A 62 0.12 3.86 1.36
N ALA A 63 0.63 4.38 2.48
CA ALA A 63 1.14 5.75 2.56
C ALA A 63 2.41 5.94 1.70
N PHE A 64 3.33 4.98 1.73
CA PHE A 64 4.54 5.01 0.91
C PHE A 64 4.21 5.00 -0.59
N CYS A 65 3.38 4.07 -1.05
CA CYS A 65 2.95 3.99 -2.44
C CYS A 65 2.23 5.27 -2.88
N TYR A 66 1.47 5.92 -1.99
CA TYR A 66 0.81 7.18 -2.29
C TYR A 66 1.83 8.30 -2.50
N LEU A 67 2.80 8.43 -1.60
CA LEU A 67 3.87 9.43 -1.74
C LEU A 67 4.72 9.20 -2.99
N VAL A 68 5.07 7.94 -3.28
CA VAL A 68 5.83 7.56 -4.47
C VAL A 68 5.03 7.84 -5.74
N PHE A 69 3.74 7.51 -5.78
CA PHE A 69 2.87 7.81 -6.90
C PHE A 69 2.84 9.32 -7.19
N TRP A 70 2.68 10.15 -6.15
CA TRP A 70 2.74 11.60 -6.30
C TRP A 70 4.11 12.06 -6.77
N ARG A 71 5.21 11.53 -6.23
CA ARG A 71 6.57 11.96 -6.56
C ARG A 71 6.99 11.57 -7.98
N LEU A 72 6.63 10.37 -8.45
CA LEU A 72 7.04 9.82 -9.75
C LEU A 72 6.15 10.22 -10.93
N ASN A 73 4.95 10.76 -10.68
CA ASN A 73 4.05 11.21 -11.75
C ASN A 73 3.85 12.73 -11.77
N PRO A 74 4.88 13.54 -12.07
CA PRO A 74 4.73 14.99 -12.22
C PRO A 74 3.78 15.34 -13.36
N ALA A 75 3.80 14.58 -14.46
CA ALA A 75 2.89 14.76 -15.60
C ALA A 75 1.41 14.59 -15.22
N TYR A 76 1.09 13.71 -14.26
CA TYR A 76 -0.27 13.54 -13.76
C TYR A 76 -0.69 14.74 -12.90
N ARG A 77 0.24 15.32 -12.11
CA ARG A 77 0.00 16.59 -11.39
C ARG A 77 -0.28 17.74 -12.36
N GLU A 78 0.45 17.83 -13.46
CA GLU A 78 0.24 18.87 -14.47
C GLU A 78 -1.05 18.67 -15.28
N LYS A 79 -1.42 17.42 -15.56
CA LYS A 79 -2.72 17.08 -16.18
C LYS A 79 -3.90 17.45 -15.28
N ILE A 80 -3.73 17.36 -13.96
CA ILE A 80 -4.73 17.82 -12.98
C ILE A 80 -4.77 19.35 -12.94
N LYS A 81 -3.61 20.03 -12.88
CA LYS A 81 -3.54 21.51 -12.91
C LYS A 81 -4.18 22.10 -14.18
N SER A 82 -3.88 21.54 -15.35
CA SER A 82 -4.42 22.01 -16.63
C SER A 82 -5.94 21.76 -16.80
N LYS A 83 -6.48 20.69 -16.20
CA LYS A 83 -7.94 20.49 -16.10
C LYS A 83 -8.63 21.48 -15.17
N HIS A 84 -7.91 22.09 -14.23
CA HIS A 84 -8.43 23.14 -13.35
C HIS A 84 -8.39 24.53 -14.00
N GLN A 85 -7.38 24.86 -14.80
CA GLN A 85 -7.33 26.15 -15.53
C GLN A 85 -8.34 26.28 -16.67
N LYS A 86 -8.85 25.18 -17.23
CA LYS A 86 -9.87 25.21 -18.30
C LYS A 86 -11.30 25.42 -17.80
N LYS A 87 -11.49 25.66 -16.50
CA LYS A 87 -12.82 25.76 -15.87
C LYS A 87 -13.14 27.14 -15.28
N ASP A 88 -12.27 28.13 -15.52
CA ASP A 88 -12.54 29.55 -15.33
C ASP A 88 -12.80 30.21 -16.70
#